data_AF-A0A2E6WU59-F1
#
_entry.id   AF-A0A2E6WU59-F1
#
_cell.length_a   1.000
_cell.length_b   1.000
_cell.length_c   1.000
_cell.angle_alpha   90.00
_cell.angle_beta   90.00
_cell.angle_gamma   90.00
#
_symmetry.space_group_name_H-M   'P 1'
#
loop_
_entity.id
_entity.type
_entity.pdbx_description
1 polymer ?
#
loop_
_entity_poly.entity_id
_entity_poly.type
_entity_poly.pdbx_seq_one_letter_code
_entity_poly.pdbx_strand_id
1 'polypeptide(L)'
;MKKKFIKIVCGDYIQLNLNGNELDYSLFKPIFIILLSSIAWCIGLYINDVNQTDVFFMIISLTILGWGFWAVSIWYISNRFLQIYMNYRSILRLLAFSYLPGILMVLISFKIVNSNIIWLISRIWILVIAVCIFKNFANISLRKSFLLVFFGWVSSQIIFGKFY
;
A
#
# COMPACT_ATOMS: atom_id res chain seq x y z
N MET A 1 -8.90 -21.26 -4.82
CA MET A 1 -8.12 -20.35 -3.93
C MET A 1 -8.23 -18.87 -4.27
N LYS A 2 -7.94 -18.42 -5.51
CA LYS A 2 -8.01 -16.98 -5.93
C LYS A 2 -9.29 -16.24 -5.51
N LYS A 3 -10.48 -16.83 -5.75
CA LYS A 3 -11.77 -16.21 -5.39
C LYS A 3 -11.95 -16.03 -3.88
N LYS A 4 -11.35 -16.90 -3.05
CA LYS A 4 -11.49 -16.86 -1.59
C LYS A 4 -10.56 -15.82 -0.97
N PHE A 5 -9.32 -15.71 -1.46
CA PHE A 5 -8.37 -14.68 -1.02
C PHE A 5 -8.81 -13.28 -1.45
N ILE A 6 -9.29 -13.14 -2.69
CA ILE A 6 -9.98 -11.92 -3.13
C ILE A 6 -11.19 -11.71 -2.21
N LYS A 7 -12.10 -12.67 -2.03
CA LYS A 7 -13.25 -12.47 -1.12
C LYS A 7 -12.90 -12.23 0.37
N ILE A 8 -11.65 -12.42 0.83
CA ILE A 8 -11.18 -12.07 2.17
C ILE A 8 -10.57 -10.65 2.18
N VAL A 9 -9.60 -10.37 1.29
CA VAL A 9 -8.90 -9.08 1.20
C VAL A 9 -9.76 -7.98 0.62
N CYS A 10 -10.51 -8.37 -0.41
CA CYS A 10 -11.74 -7.73 -0.74
C CYS A 10 -12.60 -7.95 0.53
N GLY A 11 -13.42 -8.98 0.79
CA GLY A 11 -14.25 -9.18 2.02
C GLY A 11 -14.44 -8.04 3.05
N ASP A 12 -13.39 -7.77 3.83
CA ASP A 12 -13.26 -6.63 4.75
C ASP A 12 -13.67 -5.27 4.10
N TYR A 13 -13.35 -5.02 2.83
CA TYR A 13 -13.72 -3.85 2.01
C TYR A 13 -15.24 -3.58 1.88
N ILE A 14 -16.07 -4.62 1.85
CA ILE A 14 -17.50 -4.53 1.61
C ILE A 14 -18.17 -4.22 2.94
N GLN A 15 -17.71 -4.83 4.04
CA GLN A 15 -18.14 -4.44 5.38
C GLN A 15 -17.79 -2.98 5.69
N LEU A 16 -16.62 -2.51 5.24
CA LEU A 16 -16.20 -1.11 5.37
C LEU A 16 -17.05 -0.10 4.58
N ASN A 17 -17.72 -0.55 3.51
CA ASN A 17 -18.62 0.27 2.69
C ASN A 17 -20.08 0.19 3.17
N LEU A 18 -20.46 -0.90 3.85
CA LEU A 18 -21.81 -1.12 4.40
C LEU A 18 -22.04 -0.42 5.75
N ASN A 19 -21.01 -0.30 6.59
CA ASN A 19 -21.11 0.36 7.92
C ASN A 19 -20.78 1.86 7.85
N GLY A 20 -21.45 2.60 6.96
CA GLY A 20 -21.20 4.01 6.61
C GLY A 20 -21.40 5.06 7.72
N ASN A 21 -20.99 4.79 8.95
CA ASN A 21 -20.84 5.82 9.98
C ASN A 21 -19.42 6.40 9.90
N GLU A 22 -19.34 7.68 9.54
CA GLU A 22 -18.07 8.40 9.36
C GLU A 22 -17.20 8.49 10.63
N LEU A 23 -17.80 8.18 11.80
CA LEU A 23 -17.18 8.21 13.12
C LEU A 23 -16.30 6.98 13.42
N ASP A 24 -16.35 5.91 12.62
CA ASP A 24 -15.69 4.62 12.89
C ASP A 24 -14.49 4.31 11.97
N TYR A 25 -13.94 5.32 11.28
CA TYR A 25 -12.73 5.18 10.46
C TYR A 25 -11.46 5.10 11.32
N SER A 26 -11.37 4.11 12.20
CA SER A 26 -10.16 3.82 12.97
C SER A 26 -8.99 3.51 12.02
N LEU A 27 -7.91 4.27 12.16
CA LEU A 27 -6.67 4.07 11.43
C LEU A 27 -5.75 3.05 12.09
N PHE A 28 -6.14 2.49 13.25
CA PHE A 28 -5.29 1.58 14.03
C PHE A 28 -4.85 0.34 13.23
N LYS A 29 -5.81 -0.38 12.61
CA LYS A 29 -5.52 -1.57 11.79
C LYS A 29 -4.66 -1.22 10.55
N PRO A 30 -4.97 -0.17 9.75
CA PRO A 30 -4.11 0.30 8.67
C PRO A 30 -2.67 0.62 9.09
N ILE A 31 -2.51 1.39 10.18
CA ILE A 31 -1.20 1.76 10.71
C ILE A 31 -0.42 0.52 11.12
N PHE A 32 -1.07 -0.43 11.81
CA PHE A 32 -0.45 -1.69 12.21
C PHE A 32 0.02 -2.51 11.00
N ILE A 33 -0.80 -2.61 9.94
CA ILE A 33 -0.42 -3.30 8.69
C ILE A 33 0.81 -2.64 8.06
N ILE A 34 0.82 -1.31 7.95
CA ILE A 34 1.94 -0.58 7.37
C ILE A 34 3.20 -0.76 8.21
N LEU A 35 3.12 -0.64 9.54
CA LEU A 35 4.27 -0.85 10.42
C LEU A 35 4.85 -2.26 10.26
N LEU A 36 3.99 -3.28 10.28
CA LEU A 36 4.42 -4.67 10.13
C LEU A 36 5.05 -4.92 8.74
N SER A 37 4.46 -4.34 7.70
CA SER A 37 5.00 -4.38 6.34
C SER A 37 6.37 -3.69 6.29
N SER A 38 6.50 -2.45 6.77
CA SER A 38 7.76 -1.70 6.77
C SER A 38 8.86 -2.43 7.53
N ILE A 39 8.56 -3.04 8.68
CA ILE A 39 9.51 -3.88 9.42
C ILE A 39 9.92 -5.09 8.58
N ALA A 40 8.97 -5.77 7.94
CA ALA A 40 9.25 -6.91 7.07
C ALA A 40 10.14 -6.56 5.88
N TRP A 41 9.90 -5.41 5.24
CA TRP A 41 10.75 -4.84 4.19
C TRP A 41 12.17 -4.60 4.70
N CYS A 42 12.30 -4.05 5.90
CA CYS A 42 13.60 -3.80 6.51
C CYS A 42 14.36 -5.09 6.80
N ILE A 43 13.73 -6.10 7.39
CA ILE A 43 14.34 -7.41 7.66
C ILE A 43 14.82 -8.05 6.35
N GLY A 44 13.99 -8.01 5.30
CA GLY A 44 14.35 -8.53 3.98
C GLY A 44 15.56 -7.84 3.33
N LEU A 45 15.77 -6.56 3.61
CA LEU A 45 16.88 -5.75 3.08
C LEU A 45 18.13 -5.76 4.00
N TYR A 46 17.95 -5.96 5.31
CA TYR A 46 19.00 -5.94 6.34
C TYR A 46 20.05 -7.04 6.15
N ILE A 47 19.77 -8.05 5.33
CA ILE A 47 20.69 -9.13 4.99
C ILE A 47 21.90 -8.63 4.17
N ASN A 48 21.88 -7.37 3.68
CA ASN A 48 22.89 -6.79 2.79
C ASN A 48 23.79 -5.71 3.44
N ASP A 49 24.21 -5.87 4.70
CA ASP A 49 25.17 -4.96 5.39
C ASP A 49 24.72 -3.47 5.50
N VAL A 50 23.49 -3.24 5.97
CA VAL A 50 22.94 -1.88 6.17
C VAL A 50 23.03 -1.47 7.66
N ASN A 51 23.45 -0.24 7.95
CA ASN A 51 23.57 0.26 9.32
C ASN A 51 22.20 0.33 10.04
N GLN A 52 22.19 0.13 11.36
CA GLN A 52 20.96 0.15 12.17
C GLN A 52 20.21 1.50 12.12
N THR A 53 20.93 2.61 11.99
CA THR A 53 20.36 3.95 11.82
C THR A 53 19.59 4.06 10.50
N ASP A 54 20.12 3.47 9.44
CA ASP A 54 19.54 3.55 8.09
C ASP A 54 18.25 2.72 8.04
N VAL A 55 18.19 1.61 8.78
CA VAL A 55 16.96 0.81 8.95
C VAL A 55 15.85 1.64 9.61
N PHE A 56 16.15 2.38 10.67
CA PHE A 56 15.15 3.20 11.36
C PHE A 56 14.59 4.30 10.44
N PHE A 57 15.48 5.00 9.71
CA PHE A 57 15.07 5.98 8.71
C PHE A 57 14.28 5.35 7.57
N MET A 58 14.62 4.14 7.15
CA MET A 58 13.89 3.41 6.10
C MET A 58 12.49 3.00 6.55
N ILE A 59 12.30 2.53 7.79
CA ILE A 59 10.96 2.26 8.35
C ILE A 59 10.11 3.53 8.33
N ILE A 60 10.64 4.64 8.83
CA ILE A 60 9.91 5.92 8.87
C ILE A 60 9.60 6.41 7.45
N SER A 61 10.57 6.31 6.55
CA SER A 61 10.41 6.72 5.16
C SER A 61 9.35 5.90 4.44
N LEU A 62 9.35 4.56 4.55
CA LEU A 62 8.30 3.73 3.97
C LEU A 62 6.92 3.98 4.62
N THR A 63 6.87 4.05 5.95
CA THR A 63 5.63 4.06 6.72
C THR A 63 4.92 5.40 6.65
N ILE A 64 5.64 6.51 6.85
CA ILE A 64 5.04 7.83 6.97
C ILE A 64 5.12 8.56 5.64
N LEU A 65 6.31 8.56 5.02
CA LEU A 65 6.55 9.35 3.83
C LEU A 65 6.01 8.67 2.58
N GLY A 66 6.34 7.40 2.34
CA GLY A 66 5.92 6.67 1.16
C GLY A 66 4.42 6.41 1.09
N TRP A 67 3.86 5.77 2.12
CA TRP A 67 2.41 5.51 2.20
C TRP A 67 1.57 6.78 2.32
N GLY A 68 1.95 7.68 3.25
CA GLY A 68 1.23 8.93 3.48
C GLY A 68 1.24 9.84 2.24
N PHE A 69 2.40 10.04 1.63
CA PHE A 69 2.49 10.86 0.41
C PHE A 69 1.73 10.23 -0.75
N TRP A 70 1.83 8.91 -0.94
CA TRP A 70 1.06 8.24 -1.98
C TRP A 70 -0.45 8.41 -1.78
N ALA A 71 -0.94 8.32 -0.53
CA ALA A 71 -2.33 8.60 -0.20
C ALA A 71 -2.73 10.06 -0.50
N VAL A 72 -1.87 11.04 -0.19
CA VAL A 72 -2.11 12.46 -0.51
C VAL A 72 -2.21 12.67 -2.02
N SER A 73 -1.31 12.06 -2.79
CA SER A 73 -1.34 12.15 -4.25
C SER A 73 -2.61 11.53 -4.83
N ILE A 74 -3.02 10.36 -4.35
CA ILE A 74 -4.28 9.74 -4.75
C ILE A 74 -5.46 10.66 -4.40
N TRP A 75 -5.50 11.22 -3.20
CA TRP A 75 -6.56 12.12 -2.76
C TRP A 75 -6.64 13.38 -3.62
N TYR A 76 -5.49 14.00 -3.90
CA TYR A 76 -5.41 15.17 -4.75
C TYR A 76 -5.91 14.85 -6.16
N ILE A 77 -5.44 13.76 -6.75
CA ILE A 77 -5.82 13.37 -8.11
C ILE A 77 -7.30 12.99 -8.19
N SER A 78 -7.80 12.22 -7.21
CA SER A 78 -9.20 11.79 -7.20
C SER A 78 -10.16 12.96 -7.10
N ASN A 79 -9.82 13.97 -6.30
CA ASN A 79 -10.73 15.07 -6.00
C ASN A 79 -10.59 16.21 -7.02
N ARG A 80 -9.38 16.48 -7.50
CA ARG A 80 -9.13 17.61 -8.40
C ARG A 80 -9.26 17.26 -9.87
N PHE A 81 -8.82 16.07 -10.29
CA PHE A 81 -8.82 15.69 -11.70
C PHE A 81 -9.96 14.74 -12.07
N LEU A 82 -10.28 13.78 -11.18
CA LEU A 82 -11.28 12.75 -11.48
C LEU A 82 -12.67 13.01 -10.89
N GLN A 83 -12.81 14.03 -10.03
CA GLN A 83 -14.07 14.43 -9.37
C GLN A 83 -14.77 13.26 -8.65
N ILE A 84 -13.99 12.38 -8.01
CA ILE A 84 -14.49 11.19 -7.27
C ILE A 84 -14.83 11.55 -5.81
N TYR A 85 -14.28 12.66 -5.28
CA TYR A 85 -14.56 13.18 -3.92
C TYR A 85 -14.36 12.14 -2.81
N MET A 86 -13.23 11.44 -2.84
CA MET A 86 -12.88 10.49 -1.78
C MET A 86 -12.33 11.19 -0.55
N ASN A 87 -12.78 10.75 0.62
CA ASN A 87 -12.23 11.17 1.90
C ASN A 87 -10.79 10.62 2.06
N TYR A 88 -9.88 11.48 2.52
CA TYR A 88 -8.47 11.16 2.72
C TYR A 88 -8.27 9.96 3.66
N ARG A 89 -9.06 9.85 4.74
CA ARG A 89 -8.97 8.73 5.68
C ARG A 89 -9.31 7.39 5.03
N SER A 90 -10.29 7.37 4.14
CA SER A 90 -10.67 6.18 3.38
C SER A 90 -9.53 5.74 2.46
N ILE A 91 -8.87 6.69 1.79
CA ILE A 91 -7.72 6.42 0.92
C ILE A 91 -6.58 5.80 1.71
N LEU A 92 -6.18 6.39 2.85
CA LEU A 92 -5.14 5.85 3.72
C LEU A 92 -5.41 4.38 4.08
N ARG A 93 -6.63 4.09 4.55
CA ARG A 93 -7.03 2.74 4.94
C ARG A 93 -6.98 1.77 3.77
N LEU A 94 -7.58 2.11 2.65
CA LEU A 94 -7.63 1.26 1.46
C LEU A 94 -6.23 0.98 0.93
N LEU A 95 -5.38 2.00 0.94
CA LEU A 95 -4.00 1.89 0.51
C LEU A 95 -3.20 0.99 1.45
N ALA A 96 -3.38 1.07 2.77
CA ALA A 96 -2.67 0.20 3.71
C ALA A 96 -2.89 -1.30 3.46
N PHE A 97 -4.10 -1.70 3.05
CA PHE A 97 -4.38 -3.10 2.71
C PHE A 97 -3.62 -3.59 1.47
N SER A 98 -3.19 -2.70 0.58
CA SER A 98 -2.34 -3.10 -0.55
C SER A 98 -0.92 -3.49 -0.12
N TYR A 99 -0.46 -3.04 1.06
CA TYR A 99 0.87 -3.33 1.61
C TYR A 99 0.97 -4.66 2.36
N LEU A 100 -0.14 -5.38 2.56
CA LEU A 100 -0.16 -6.71 3.20
C LEU A 100 0.88 -7.71 2.64
N PRO A 101 1.10 -7.80 1.32
CA PRO A 101 2.11 -8.69 0.73
C PRO A 101 3.54 -8.30 1.08
N GLY A 102 3.78 -7.05 1.50
CA GLY A 102 5.09 -6.61 1.95
C GLY A 102 5.60 -7.41 3.16
N ILE A 103 4.71 -8.06 3.91
CA ILE A 103 5.08 -9.01 4.97
C ILE A 103 5.91 -10.19 4.39
N LEU A 104 5.68 -10.58 3.13
CA LEU A 104 6.44 -11.63 2.45
C LEU A 104 7.91 -11.25 2.23
N MET A 105 8.28 -9.97 2.34
CA MET A 105 9.67 -9.53 2.20
C MET A 105 10.59 -10.15 3.26
N VAL A 106 10.05 -10.56 4.43
CA VAL A 106 10.83 -11.31 5.43
C VAL A 106 11.42 -12.59 4.83
N LEU A 107 10.74 -13.23 3.87
CA LEU A 107 11.20 -14.48 3.24
C LEU A 107 12.51 -14.33 2.48
N ILE A 108 12.84 -13.11 2.01
CA ILE A 108 14.14 -12.81 1.38
C ILE A 108 15.27 -13.14 2.35
N SER A 109 15.06 -12.90 3.64
CA SER A 109 16.04 -13.13 4.69
C SER A 109 16.47 -14.57 4.84
N PHE A 110 15.58 -15.51 4.50
CA PHE A 110 15.86 -16.93 4.59
C PHE A 110 16.60 -17.47 3.35
N LYS A 111 16.94 -16.61 2.37
CA LYS A 111 17.60 -16.98 1.10
C LYS A 111 16.90 -18.12 0.32
N ILE A 112 15.61 -18.35 0.58
CA ILE A 112 14.83 -19.45 0.00
C ILE A 112 14.57 -19.22 -1.50
N VAL A 113 14.43 -17.95 -1.91
CA VAL A 113 14.13 -17.53 -3.29
C VAL A 113 14.99 -16.33 -3.63
N ASN A 114 15.29 -16.14 -4.93
CA ASN A 114 15.99 -14.96 -5.43
C ASN A 114 15.31 -13.66 -4.94
N SER A 115 16.07 -12.84 -4.23
CA SER A 115 15.62 -11.58 -3.61
C SER A 115 14.98 -10.62 -4.61
N ASN A 116 15.55 -10.52 -5.82
CA ASN A 116 15.04 -9.64 -6.88
C ASN A 116 13.64 -10.07 -7.35
N ILE A 117 13.37 -11.38 -7.37
CA ILE A 117 12.07 -11.92 -7.78
C ILE A 117 11.02 -11.61 -6.72
N ILE A 118 11.31 -11.84 -5.43
CA ILE A 118 10.38 -11.51 -4.35
C ILE A 118 10.08 -10.01 -4.33
N TRP A 119 11.11 -9.17 -4.45
CA TRP A 119 10.96 -7.72 -4.46
C TRP A 119 10.05 -7.25 -5.62
N LEU A 120 10.28 -7.76 -6.83
CA LEU A 120 9.47 -7.41 -8.00
C LEU A 120 8.01 -7.86 -7.84
N ILE A 121 7.80 -9.09 -7.38
CA ILE A 121 6.47 -9.65 -7.13
C ILE A 121 5.72 -8.80 -6.09
N SER A 122 6.37 -8.46 -4.97
CA SER A 122 5.77 -7.63 -3.92
C SER A 122 5.35 -6.26 -4.44
N ARG A 123 6.19 -5.60 -5.26
CA ARG A 123 5.85 -4.28 -5.85
C ARG A 123 4.69 -4.36 -6.83
N ILE A 124 4.72 -5.31 -7.77
CA ILE A 124 3.63 -5.52 -8.73
C ILE A 124 2.34 -5.82 -7.99
N TRP A 125 2.42 -6.64 -6.95
CA TRP A 125 1.27 -7.01 -6.13
C TRP A 125 0.64 -5.79 -5.46
N ILE A 126 1.44 -4.95 -4.79
CA ILE A 126 0.96 -3.73 -4.14
C ILE A 126 0.18 -2.86 -5.13
N LEU A 127 0.71 -2.66 -6.33
CA LEU A 127 0.04 -1.89 -7.38
C LEU A 127 -1.26 -2.55 -7.85
N VAL A 128 -1.24 -3.85 -8.15
CA VAL A 128 -2.42 -4.59 -8.63
C VAL A 128 -3.54 -4.59 -7.59
N ILE A 129 -3.22 -4.80 -6.31
CA ILE A 129 -4.21 -4.74 -5.24
C ILE A 129 -4.76 -3.33 -5.10
N ALA A 130 -3.91 -2.30 -5.07
CA ALA A 130 -4.37 -0.92 -4.97
C ALA A 130 -5.35 -0.59 -6.10
N VAL A 131 -5.03 -0.95 -7.36
CA VAL A 131 -5.94 -0.74 -8.50
C VAL A 131 -7.28 -1.47 -8.29
N CYS A 132 -7.27 -2.72 -7.85
CA CYS A 132 -8.49 -3.48 -7.59
C CYS A 132 -9.34 -2.85 -6.48
N ILE A 133 -8.70 -2.43 -5.39
CA ILE A 133 -9.36 -1.84 -4.22
C ILE A 133 -10.03 -0.52 -4.62
N PHE A 134 -9.29 0.42 -5.24
CA PHE A 134 -9.86 1.72 -5.63
C PHE A 134 -10.91 1.60 -6.72
N LYS A 135 -10.75 0.65 -7.65
CA LYS A 135 -11.76 0.37 -8.69
C LYS A 135 -13.10 -0.04 -8.06
N ASN A 136 -13.06 -0.92 -7.05
CA ASN A 136 -14.27 -1.41 -6.40
C ASN A 136 -14.84 -0.40 -5.39
N PHE A 137 -13.99 0.28 -4.62
CA PHE A 137 -14.43 1.24 -3.61
C PHE A 137 -15.06 2.49 -4.22
N ALA A 138 -14.38 3.11 -5.19
CA ALA A 138 -14.88 4.30 -5.86
C ALA A 138 -15.89 3.99 -6.98
N ASN A 139 -16.17 2.71 -7.24
CA ASN A 139 -17.00 2.25 -8.35
C ASN A 139 -16.66 2.91 -9.69
N ILE A 140 -15.36 2.95 -10.02
CA ILE A 140 -14.83 3.58 -11.24
C ILE A 140 -14.36 2.55 -12.26
N SER A 141 -14.18 2.98 -13.52
CA SER A 141 -13.57 2.13 -14.55
C SER A 141 -12.15 1.69 -14.16
N LEU A 142 -11.73 0.51 -14.64
CA LEU A 142 -10.37 -0.01 -14.43
C LEU A 142 -9.29 0.98 -14.87
N ARG A 143 -9.50 1.66 -16.00
CA ARG A 143 -8.59 2.67 -16.53
C ARG A 143 -8.40 3.85 -15.57
N LYS A 144 -9.50 4.40 -15.04
CA LYS A 144 -9.45 5.50 -14.05
C LYS A 144 -8.73 5.07 -12.77
N SER A 145 -9.02 3.87 -12.27
CA SER A 145 -8.35 3.35 -11.07
C SER A 145 -6.85 3.12 -11.30
N PHE A 146 -6.49 2.56 -12.46
CA PHE A 146 -5.10 2.38 -12.86
C PHE A 146 -4.36 3.71 -12.88
N LEU A 147 -4.88 4.72 -13.59
CA LEU A 147 -4.25 6.04 -13.67
C LEU A 147 -4.10 6.68 -12.28
N LEU A 148 -5.14 6.60 -11.45
CA LEU A 148 -5.13 7.15 -10.10
C LEU A 148 -4.00 6.55 -9.25
N VAL A 149 -3.93 5.22 -9.21
CA VAL A 149 -2.93 4.49 -8.42
C VAL A 149 -1.54 4.67 -9.00
N PHE A 150 -1.39 4.57 -10.32
CA PHE A 150 -0.12 4.69 -11.03
C PHE A 150 0.50 6.07 -10.86
N PHE A 151 -0.26 7.15 -11.11
CA PHE A 151 0.27 8.51 -10.94
C PHE A 151 0.56 8.84 -9.48
N GLY A 152 -0.29 8.38 -8.56
CA GLY A 152 0.01 8.48 -7.13
C GLY A 152 1.34 7.81 -6.81
N TRP A 153 1.59 6.61 -7.34
CA TRP A 153 2.80 5.86 -7.04
C TRP A 153 4.03 6.51 -7.67
N VAL A 154 3.95 6.91 -8.93
CA VAL A 154 5.04 7.64 -9.62
C VAL A 154 5.41 8.91 -8.84
N SER A 155 4.42 9.65 -8.34
CA SER A 155 4.70 10.84 -7.54
C SER A 155 5.47 10.53 -6.25
N SER A 156 5.17 9.41 -5.58
CA SER A 156 5.92 8.99 -4.39
C SER A 156 7.33 8.52 -4.75
N GLN A 157 7.53 7.88 -5.91
CA GLN A 157 8.86 7.48 -6.39
C GLN A 157 9.73 8.68 -6.78
N ILE A 158 9.17 9.75 -7.32
CA ILE A 158 9.97 10.95 -7.68
C ILE A 158 10.59 11.58 -6.43
N ILE A 159 9.87 11.59 -5.32
CA ILE A 159 10.31 12.22 -4.08
C ILE A 159 11.12 11.26 -3.22
N PHE A 160 10.68 10.01 -3.10
CA PHE A 160 11.23 9.03 -2.16
C PHE A 160 11.87 7.82 -2.82
N GLY A 161 11.96 7.75 -4.15
CA GLY A 161 12.47 6.58 -4.87
C GLY A 161 13.92 6.22 -4.56
N LYS A 162 14.70 7.15 -3.99
CA LYS A 162 16.05 6.87 -3.48
C LYS A 162 16.07 6.06 -2.18
N PHE A 163 14.96 6.02 -1.45
CA PHE A 163 14.82 5.33 -0.15
C PHE A 163 14.09 3.98 -0.28
N TYR A 164 13.92 3.48 -1.51
CA TYR A 164 12.97 2.42 -1.89
C TYR A 164 13.58 1.32 -2.74
#